data_AF-A0A842STT8-F1
#
_entry.id   AF-A0A842STT8-F1
#
_cell.length_a   1.000
_cell.length_b   1.000
_cell.length_c   1.000
_cell.angle_alpha   90.00
_cell.angle_beta   90.00
_cell.angle_gamma   90.00
#
_symmetry.space_group_name_H-M   'P 1'
#
loop_
_entity.id
_entity.type
_entity.pdbx_description
1 polymer ?
#
loop_
_entity_poly.entity_id
_entity_poly.type
_entity_poly.pdbx_seq_one_letter_code
_entity_poly.pdbx_strand_id
1 'polypeptide(L)'
;MTTQTKQAERKSAIIDGISRNIKPSEIASKLSVSKWVVVKDIKKMRYQGDPELEQAYKTAKSKKKSTPIAVRDEKRFQEMTGMSLEEKTFINMLHYYKLDLLEIVASEDETLAIQRLPSSSKRCLKKHDIITSGWKDSEINEKVREYLSDQDHQIWKKNESD
;
A
#
# COMPACT_ATOMS: atom_id res chain seq x y z
N MET A 1 1.07 53.67 15.67
CA MET A 1 1.38 52.91 14.43
C MET A 1 2.01 51.53 14.72
N THR A 2 1.66 50.83 15.79
CA THR A 2 2.42 49.65 16.28
C THR A 2 1.67 48.32 16.26
N THR A 3 0.36 48.31 16.02
CA THR A 3 -0.50 47.12 16.07
C THR A 3 -0.63 46.40 14.72
N GLN A 4 -0.67 47.13 13.61
CA GLN A 4 -0.79 46.55 12.26
C GLN A 4 0.47 45.76 11.86
N THR A 5 1.66 46.27 12.19
CA THR A 5 2.95 45.62 11.89
C THR A 5 3.09 44.28 12.62
N LYS A 6 2.75 44.25 13.91
CA LYS A 6 2.78 43.02 14.74
C LYS A 6 1.80 41.95 14.26
N GLN A 7 0.68 42.35 13.65
CA GLN A 7 -0.30 41.41 13.13
C GLN A 7 0.14 40.82 11.78
N ALA A 8 0.79 41.62 10.92
CA ALA A 8 1.34 41.16 9.64
C ALA A 8 2.52 40.19 9.85
N GLU A 9 3.44 40.51 10.77
CA GLU A 9 4.55 39.62 11.14
C GLU A 9 4.05 38.28 11.68
N ARG A 10 3.04 38.32 12.54
CA ARG A 10 2.42 37.12 13.09
C ARG A 10 1.73 36.28 12.01
N LYS A 11 1.01 36.91 11.09
CA LYS A 11 0.39 36.22 9.94
C LYS A 11 1.47 35.50 9.11
N SER A 12 2.56 36.18 8.77
CA SER A 12 3.67 35.61 7.99
C SER A 12 4.30 34.40 8.69
N ALA A 13 4.58 34.51 9.99
CA ALA A 13 5.16 33.41 10.77
C ALA A 13 4.21 32.19 10.89
N ILE A 14 2.90 32.42 10.95
CA ILE A 14 1.89 31.34 10.94
C ILE A 14 1.91 30.61 9.60
N ILE A 15 1.93 31.36 8.48
CA ILE A 15 1.95 30.79 7.12
C ILE A 15 3.23 29.97 6.91
N ASP A 16 4.39 30.53 7.25
CA ASP A 16 5.67 29.82 7.16
C ASP A 16 5.67 28.55 8.01
N GLY A 17 5.22 28.64 9.26
CA GLY A 17 5.12 27.49 10.16
C GLY A 17 4.21 26.38 9.62
N ILE A 18 3.04 26.74 9.07
CA ILE A 18 2.10 25.79 8.47
C ILE A 18 2.73 25.15 7.22
N SER A 19 3.39 25.92 6.35
CA SER A 19 4.05 25.41 5.14
C SER A 19 5.18 24.39 5.42
N ARG A 20 5.75 24.46 6.63
CA ARG A 20 6.75 23.54 7.17
C ARG A 20 6.15 22.42 8.03
N ASN A 21 4.82 22.33 8.11
CA ASN A 21 4.08 21.34 8.90
C ASN A 21 4.41 21.39 10.41
N ILE A 22 4.70 22.58 10.94
CA ILE A 22 4.96 22.85 12.36
C ILE A 22 3.62 22.97 13.12
N LYS A 23 3.56 22.47 14.36
CA LYS A 23 2.32 22.52 15.16
C LYS A 23 2.02 23.95 15.62
N PRO A 24 0.74 24.35 15.75
CA PRO A 24 0.37 25.69 16.27
C PRO A 24 0.95 26.02 17.65
N SER A 25 1.21 25.02 18.50
CA SER A 25 1.89 25.20 19.78
C SER A 25 3.35 25.65 19.62
N GLU A 26 4.07 25.08 18.67
CA GLU A 26 5.47 25.42 18.40
C GLU A 26 5.59 26.79 17.72
N ILE A 27 4.64 27.12 16.83
CA ILE A 27 4.52 28.46 16.24
C ILE A 27 4.28 29.49 17.34
N ALA A 28 3.38 29.19 18.29
CA ALA A 28 3.08 30.07 19.42
C ALA A 28 4.30 30.30 20.33
N SER A 29 5.08 29.25 20.61
CA SER A 29 6.33 29.36 21.37
C SER A 29 7.35 30.25 20.67
N LYS A 30 7.51 30.14 19.35
CA LYS A 30 8.43 31.00 18.57
C LYS A 30 8.04 32.47 18.57
N LEU A 31 6.74 32.73 18.67
CA LEU A 31 6.18 34.08 18.66
C LEU A 31 5.98 34.65 20.07
N SER A 32 6.33 33.91 21.12
CA SER A 32 6.10 34.27 22.52
C SER A 32 4.63 34.66 22.80
N VAL A 33 3.68 33.93 22.19
CA VAL A 33 2.23 34.14 22.37
C VAL A 33 1.55 32.85 22.82
N SER A 34 0.33 32.98 23.34
CA SER A 34 -0.50 31.81 23.65
C SER A 34 -0.91 31.06 22.38
N LYS A 35 -0.94 29.72 22.44
CA LYS A 35 -1.46 28.84 21.39
C LYS A 35 -2.84 29.26 20.90
N TRP A 36 -3.71 29.73 21.80
CA TRP A 36 -5.06 30.16 21.45
C TRP A 36 -5.09 31.38 20.54
N VAL A 37 -4.09 32.26 20.63
CA VAL A 37 -3.94 33.42 19.73
C VAL A 37 -3.64 32.94 18.31
N VAL A 38 -2.68 32.02 18.15
CA VAL A 38 -2.34 31.42 16.85
C VAL A 38 -3.54 30.68 16.26
N VAL A 39 -4.25 29.87 17.05
CA VAL A 39 -5.44 29.15 16.60
C VAL A 39 -6.56 30.12 16.18
N LYS A 40 -6.78 31.19 16.93
CA LYS A 40 -7.77 32.23 16.62
C LYS A 40 -7.44 32.91 15.30
N ASP A 41 -6.17 33.25 15.07
CA ASP A 41 -5.74 33.90 13.83
C ASP A 41 -5.86 32.97 12.62
N ILE A 42 -5.49 31.68 12.76
CA ILE A 42 -5.71 30.68 11.70
C ILE A 42 -7.21 30.55 11.38
N LYS A 43 -8.08 30.49 12.40
CA LYS A 43 -9.54 30.45 12.19
C LYS A 43 -10.03 31.68 11.46
N LYS A 44 -9.54 32.87 11.81
CA LYS A 44 -9.90 34.13 11.17
C LYS A 44 -9.46 34.16 9.71
N MET A 45 -8.22 33.78 9.41
CA MET A 45 -7.70 33.68 8.05
C MET A 45 -8.49 32.69 7.19
N ARG A 46 -8.89 31.55 7.78
CA ARG A 46 -9.75 30.58 7.10
C ARG A 46 -11.14 31.15 6.80
N TYR A 47 -11.75 31.84 7.75
CA TYR A 47 -13.05 32.49 7.54
C TYR A 47 -12.98 33.58 6.46
N GLN A 48 -11.84 34.27 6.37
CA GLN A 48 -11.58 35.29 5.35
C GLN A 48 -11.15 34.72 3.99
N GLY A 49 -11.02 33.39 3.86
CA GLY A 49 -10.59 32.76 2.62
C GLY A 49 -9.16 33.13 2.21
N ASP A 50 -8.24 33.26 3.17
CA ASP A 50 -6.87 33.71 2.90
C ASP A 50 -6.12 32.72 1.96
N PRO A 51 -5.76 33.14 0.74
CA PRO A 51 -5.15 32.25 -0.26
C PRO A 51 -3.75 31.78 0.16
N GLU A 52 -3.01 32.57 0.95
CA GLU A 52 -1.66 32.21 1.40
C GLU A 52 -1.71 31.07 2.42
N LEU A 53 -2.75 31.05 3.26
CA LEU A 53 -2.99 29.96 4.21
C LEU A 53 -3.31 28.66 3.47
N GLU A 54 -4.14 28.73 2.42
CA GLU A 54 -4.47 27.56 1.61
C GLU A 54 -3.23 27.00 0.90
N GLN A 55 -2.42 27.88 0.31
CA GLN A 55 -1.15 27.49 -0.30
C GLN A 55 -0.21 26.83 0.71
N ALA A 56 -0.06 27.40 1.91
CA ALA A 56 0.77 26.81 2.96
C ALA A 56 0.33 25.38 3.33
N TYR A 57 -0.98 25.12 3.43
CA TYR A 57 -1.49 23.77 3.66
C TYR A 57 -1.21 22.82 2.48
N LYS A 58 -1.32 23.29 1.24
CA LYS A 58 -0.97 22.50 0.04
C LYS A 58 0.51 22.12 0.04
N THR A 59 1.41 23.07 0.35
CA THR A 59 2.85 22.83 0.47
C THR A 59 3.19 21.86 1.61
N ALA A 60 2.50 21.96 2.75
CA ALA A 60 2.68 21.02 3.85
C ALA A 60 2.26 19.60 3.48
N LYS A 61 1.17 19.48 2.70
CA LYS A 61 0.62 18.20 2.25
C LYS A 61 1.52 17.52 1.20
N SER A 62 2.09 18.27 0.26
CA SER A 62 3.00 17.70 -0.75
C SER A 62 4.31 17.18 -0.16
N LYS A 63 4.77 17.77 0.96
CA LYS A 63 5.96 17.30 1.70
C LYS A 63 5.71 16.04 2.54
N LYS A 64 4.46 15.75 2.91
CA LYS A 64 4.11 14.45 3.50
C LYS A 64 4.02 13.43 2.36
N LYS A 65 5.12 12.71 2.12
CA LYS A 65 5.06 11.42 1.41
C LYS A 65 4.23 10.48 2.29
N SER A 66 2.91 10.47 2.14
CA SER A 66 2.08 9.43 2.73
C SER A 66 2.48 8.14 2.04
N THR A 67 3.12 7.24 2.76
CA THR A 67 3.19 5.86 2.30
C THR A 67 1.76 5.39 2.09
N PRO A 68 1.43 4.81 0.92
CA PRO A 68 0.10 4.29 0.67
C PRO A 68 -0.26 3.31 1.79
N ILE A 69 -1.52 3.32 2.25
CA ILE A 69 -2.00 2.42 3.31
C ILE A 69 -1.67 0.96 2.96
N ALA A 70 -1.80 0.58 1.69
CA ALA A 70 -1.42 -0.73 1.16
C ALA A 70 0.05 -1.11 1.45
N VAL A 71 0.99 -0.16 1.38
CA VAL A 71 2.42 -0.42 1.66
C VAL A 71 2.67 -0.60 3.17
N ARG A 72 1.88 0.11 4.00
CA ARG A 72 1.95 -0.04 5.47
C ARG A 72 1.40 -1.39 5.91
N ASP A 73 0.30 -1.82 5.31
CA ASP A 73 -0.34 -3.09 5.64
C ASP A 73 0.49 -4.29 5.16
N GLU A 74 1.13 -4.20 3.99
CA GLU A 74 2.10 -5.19 3.50
C GLU A 74 3.27 -5.37 4.50
N LYS A 75 3.89 -4.27 4.91
CA LYS A 75 5.02 -4.32 5.84
C LYS A 75 4.62 -4.95 7.18
N ARG A 76 3.44 -4.59 7.70
CA ARG A 76 2.91 -5.17 8.93
C ARG A 76 2.62 -6.66 8.78
N PHE A 77 2.06 -7.07 7.65
CA PHE A 77 1.79 -8.47 7.34
C PHE A 77 3.08 -9.29 7.31
N GLN A 78 4.12 -8.76 6.65
CA GLN A 78 5.43 -9.38 6.59
C GLN A 78 6.10 -9.47 7.97
N GLU A 79 6.01 -8.42 8.81
CA GLU A 79 6.50 -8.44 10.19
C GLU A 79 5.80 -9.49 11.06
N MET A 80 4.49 -9.74 10.85
CA MET A 80 3.72 -10.71 11.63
C MET A 80 3.92 -12.16 11.18
N THR A 81 4.04 -12.40 9.88
CA THR A 81 4.00 -13.74 9.30
C THR A 81 5.35 -14.25 8.79
N GLY A 82 6.32 -13.34 8.63
CA GLY A 82 7.59 -13.63 7.97
C GLY A 82 7.49 -13.79 6.45
N MET A 83 6.31 -13.59 5.86
CA MET A 83 6.04 -13.72 4.42
C MET A 83 5.31 -12.48 3.90
N SER A 84 5.53 -12.15 2.63
CA SER A 84 4.74 -11.13 1.92
C SER A 84 3.32 -11.62 1.65
N LEU A 85 2.39 -10.68 1.44
CA LEU A 85 1.02 -11.00 1.06
C LEU A 85 0.98 -11.68 -0.32
N GLU A 86 1.90 -11.32 -1.21
CA GLU A 86 2.08 -11.94 -2.51
C GLU A 86 2.47 -13.41 -2.39
N GLU A 87 3.49 -13.73 -1.58
CA GLU A 87 3.89 -15.11 -1.27
C GLU A 87 2.74 -15.90 -0.64
N LYS A 88 2.04 -15.31 0.35
CA LYS A 88 0.89 -15.98 0.97
C LYS A 88 -0.23 -16.23 -0.03
N THR A 89 -0.49 -15.28 -0.93
CA THR A 89 -1.52 -15.41 -1.96
C THR A 89 -1.13 -16.50 -2.96
N PHE A 90 0.13 -16.53 -3.41
CA PHE A 90 0.66 -17.57 -4.28
C PHE A 90 0.48 -18.96 -3.65
N ILE A 91 0.89 -19.13 -2.40
CA ILE A 91 0.73 -20.38 -1.65
C ILE A 91 -0.74 -20.79 -1.52
N ASN A 92 -1.62 -19.84 -1.22
CA ASN A 92 -3.06 -20.13 -1.13
C ASN A 92 -3.64 -20.56 -2.48
N MET A 93 -3.18 -19.97 -3.59
CA MET A 93 -3.61 -20.38 -4.93
C MET A 93 -3.12 -21.79 -5.28
N LEU A 94 -1.87 -22.13 -4.95
CA LEU A 94 -1.35 -23.49 -5.13
C LEU A 94 -2.19 -24.53 -4.38
N HIS A 95 -2.59 -24.22 -3.14
CA HIS A 95 -3.48 -25.08 -2.38
C HIS A 95 -4.87 -25.21 -3.00
N TYR A 96 -5.46 -24.07 -3.38
CA TYR A 96 -6.81 -24.05 -3.93
C TYR A 96 -6.91 -24.84 -5.24
N TYR A 97 -5.91 -24.71 -6.12
CA TYR A 97 -5.87 -25.39 -7.42
C TYR A 97 -5.04 -26.68 -7.40
N LYS A 98 -4.69 -27.23 -6.23
CA LYS A 98 -3.75 -28.36 -6.11
C LYS A 98 -4.12 -29.53 -7.02
N LEU A 99 -5.38 -29.95 -6.99
CA LEU A 99 -5.85 -31.09 -7.79
C LEU A 99 -5.75 -30.81 -9.29
N ASP A 100 -6.26 -29.66 -9.72
CA ASP A 100 -6.20 -29.22 -11.12
C ASP A 100 -4.73 -29.15 -11.61
N LEU A 101 -3.84 -28.60 -10.78
CA LEU A 101 -2.42 -28.47 -11.12
C LEU A 101 -1.72 -29.84 -11.21
N LEU A 102 -2.01 -30.77 -10.30
CA LEU A 102 -1.48 -32.13 -10.36
C LEU A 102 -2.00 -32.89 -11.59
N GLU A 103 -3.27 -32.71 -11.95
CA GLU A 103 -3.85 -33.30 -13.17
C GLU A 103 -3.17 -32.75 -14.43
N ILE A 104 -2.90 -31.44 -14.46
CA ILE A 104 -2.18 -30.79 -15.56
C ILE A 104 -0.76 -31.32 -15.68
N VAL A 105 0.01 -31.40 -14.58
CA VAL A 105 1.39 -31.93 -14.59
C VAL A 105 1.42 -33.41 -15.00
N ALA A 106 0.40 -34.18 -14.65
CA ALA A 106 0.30 -35.59 -15.03
C ALA A 106 -0.19 -35.83 -16.48
N SER A 107 -0.67 -34.79 -17.17
CA SER A 107 -1.17 -34.89 -18.54
C SER A 107 -0.03 -35.04 -19.56
N GLU A 108 -0.24 -35.86 -20.58
CA GLU A 108 0.68 -35.98 -21.73
C GLU A 108 0.75 -34.68 -22.55
N ASP A 109 -0.35 -33.92 -22.58
CA ASP A 109 -0.44 -32.60 -23.20
C ASP A 109 -0.92 -31.58 -22.17
N GLU A 110 0.04 -30.80 -21.66
CA GLU A 110 -0.17 -29.81 -20.63
C GLU A 110 -0.99 -28.61 -21.13
N THR A 111 -0.77 -28.20 -22.38
CA THR A 111 -1.48 -27.08 -22.99
C THR A 111 -2.96 -27.40 -23.14
N LEU A 112 -3.31 -28.62 -23.58
CA LEU A 112 -4.70 -29.06 -23.65
C LEU A 112 -5.34 -29.18 -22.26
N ALA A 113 -4.60 -29.69 -21.26
CA ALA A 113 -5.11 -29.77 -19.89
C ALA A 113 -5.42 -28.39 -19.31
N ILE A 114 -4.52 -27.41 -19.52
CA ILE A 114 -4.75 -26.02 -19.13
C ILE A 114 -5.94 -25.43 -19.88
N GLN A 115 -6.10 -25.73 -21.18
CA GLN A 115 -7.24 -25.24 -21.96
C GLN A 115 -8.59 -25.73 -21.43
N ARG A 116 -8.66 -26.94 -20.87
CA ARG A 116 -9.88 -27.51 -20.28
C ARG A 116 -10.32 -26.81 -19.00
N LEU A 117 -9.42 -26.09 -18.32
CA LEU A 117 -9.79 -25.31 -17.14
C LEU A 117 -10.84 -24.23 -17.46
N PRO A 118 -11.71 -23.90 -16.49
CA PRO A 118 -12.60 -22.75 -16.59
C PRO A 118 -11.86 -21.46 -16.93
N SER A 119 -12.49 -20.57 -17.68
CA SER A 119 -11.89 -19.28 -18.07
C SER A 119 -11.51 -18.41 -16.87
N SER A 120 -12.27 -18.50 -15.77
CA SER A 120 -11.97 -17.87 -14.48
C SER A 120 -10.70 -18.42 -13.85
N SER A 121 -10.58 -19.75 -13.76
CA SER A 121 -9.40 -20.44 -13.22
C SER A 121 -8.15 -20.09 -14.03
N LYS A 122 -8.22 -20.17 -15.37
CA LYS A 122 -7.11 -19.76 -16.25
C LYS A 122 -6.67 -18.32 -16.02
N ARG A 123 -7.63 -17.38 -15.92
CA ARG A 123 -7.32 -15.96 -15.67
C ARG A 123 -6.65 -15.78 -14.30
N CYS A 124 -7.13 -16.48 -13.28
CA CYS A 124 -6.58 -16.42 -11.94
C CYS A 124 -5.14 -16.96 -11.90
N LEU A 125 -4.92 -18.17 -12.42
CA LEU A 125 -3.61 -18.82 -12.45
C LEU A 125 -2.60 -18.01 -13.27
N LYS A 126 -3.01 -17.38 -14.39
CA LYS A 126 -2.15 -16.46 -15.16
C LYS A 126 -1.79 -15.20 -14.39
N LYS A 127 -2.76 -14.61 -13.68
CA LYS A 127 -2.55 -13.38 -12.91
C LYS A 127 -1.52 -13.58 -11.79
N HIS A 128 -1.42 -14.78 -11.24
CA HIS A 128 -0.52 -15.14 -10.15
C HIS A 128 0.73 -15.90 -10.61
N ASP A 129 1.06 -15.80 -11.91
CA ASP A 129 2.24 -16.43 -12.52
C ASP A 129 2.35 -17.94 -12.28
N ILE A 130 1.23 -18.63 -12.08
CA ILE A 130 1.19 -20.08 -11.88
C ILE A 130 1.29 -20.82 -13.22
N ILE A 131 0.62 -20.29 -14.24
CA ILE A 131 0.75 -20.74 -15.63
C ILE A 131 1.29 -19.58 -16.47
N THR A 132 2.25 -19.89 -17.33
CA THR A 132 2.79 -18.95 -18.30
C THR A 132 1.83 -18.80 -19.47
N SER A 133 1.83 -17.63 -20.10
CA SER A 133 1.12 -17.41 -21.35
C SER A 133 2.11 -17.25 -22.49
N GLY A 134 2.52 -18.37 -23.09
CA GLY A 134 3.12 -18.36 -24.42
C GLY A 134 2.07 -18.01 -25.48
N TRP A 135 2.54 -17.54 -26.63
CA TRP A 135 1.66 -17.21 -27.77
C TRP A 135 1.00 -18.44 -28.40
N LYS A 136 1.51 -19.65 -28.12
CA LYS A 136 0.95 -20.93 -28.57
C LYS A 136 0.79 -21.96 -27.46
N ASP A 137 1.76 -22.05 -26.56
CA ASP A 137 1.78 -23.08 -25.54
C ASP A 137 1.61 -22.45 -24.15
N SER A 138 0.68 -23.01 -23.36
CA SER A 138 0.52 -22.66 -21.95
C SER A 138 1.11 -23.79 -21.14
N GLU A 139 1.92 -23.44 -20.16
CA GLU A 139 2.58 -24.40 -19.28
C GLU A 139 2.57 -23.87 -17.84
N ILE A 140 2.70 -24.78 -16.89
CA ILE A 140 2.93 -24.52 -15.49
C ILE A 140 4.34 -23.94 -15.36
N ASN A 141 4.43 -22.84 -14.63
CA ASN A 141 5.68 -22.17 -14.33
C ASN A 141 6.63 -23.11 -13.58
N GLU A 142 7.91 -23.10 -13.92
CA GLU A 142 8.95 -23.96 -13.31
C GLU A 142 8.94 -23.89 -11.78
N LYS A 143 8.77 -22.69 -11.22
CA LYS A 143 8.68 -22.51 -9.75
C LYS A 143 7.54 -23.35 -9.16
N VAL A 144 6.40 -23.39 -9.84
CA VAL A 144 5.24 -24.17 -9.40
C VAL A 144 5.52 -25.67 -9.50
N ARG A 145 6.24 -26.11 -10.54
CA ARG A 145 6.65 -27.52 -10.66
C ARG A 145 7.53 -27.96 -9.49
N GLU A 146 8.49 -27.12 -9.08
CA GLU A 146 9.31 -27.38 -7.89
C GLU A 146 8.43 -27.59 -6.65
N TYR A 147 7.44 -26.71 -6.44
CA TYR A 147 6.49 -26.82 -5.31
C TYR A 147 5.57 -28.04 -5.37
N LEU A 148 5.16 -28.47 -6.57
CA LEU A 148 4.30 -29.64 -6.77
C LEU A 148 5.08 -30.96 -6.66
N SER A 149 6.37 -30.95 -7.01
CA SER A 149 7.23 -32.14 -6.99
C SER A 149 7.72 -32.48 -5.59
N ASP A 150 7.87 -31.49 -4.71
CA ASP A 150 8.19 -31.70 -3.31
C ASP A 150 6.92 -32.07 -2.51
N GLN A 151 6.58 -33.37 -2.47
CA GLN A 151 5.45 -33.88 -1.69
C GLN A 151 5.59 -33.64 -0.17
N ASP A 152 6.81 -33.38 0.30
CA ASP A 152 7.13 -33.11 1.70
C ASP A 152 7.22 -31.62 2.02
N HIS A 153 6.99 -30.74 1.03
CA HIS A 153 7.09 -29.30 1.21
C HIS A 153 6.18 -28.86 2.37
N GLN A 154 6.75 -28.18 3.36
CA GLN A 154 6.07 -27.79 4.62
C GLN A 154 4.77 -26.99 4.40
N ILE A 155 4.59 -26.46 3.18
CA ILE A 155 3.40 -25.76 2.73
C ILE A 155 2.18 -26.69 2.73
N TRP A 156 2.32 -27.94 2.28
CA TRP A 156 1.23 -28.91 2.19
C TRP A 156 0.81 -29.49 3.55
N LYS A 157 1.73 -29.53 4.52
CA LYS A 157 1.50 -30.17 5.83
C LYS A 157 0.76 -29.27 6.83
N LYS A 158 0.67 -27.96 6.58
CA LYS A 158 0.19 -27.00 7.60
C LYS A 158 -1.33 -26.87 7.69
N ASN A 159 -2.10 -27.53 6.82
CA ASN A 159 -3.57 -27.46 6.79
C ASN A 159 -4.26 -28.79 7.14
N GLU A 160 -3.53 -29.84 7.55
CA GLU A 160 -4.10 -31.11 8.01
C GLU A 160 -4.19 -31.21 9.54
N SER A 161 -3.99 -30.09 10.25
CA SER A 161 -4.11 -30.02 11.71
C SER A 161 -5.03 -28.87 12.12
N ASP A 162 -6.31 -29.00 11.80
CA ASP A 162 -7.43 -28.35 12.50
C ASP A 162 -8.66 -29.27 12.43
#